data_AF-A0A2E0R9F1-F1
#
_entry.id   AF-A0A2E0R9F1-F1
#
_cell.length_a   1.000
_cell.length_b   1.000
_cell.length_c   1.000
_cell.angle_alpha   90.00
_cell.angle_beta   90.00
_cell.angle_gamma   90.00
#
_symmetry.space_group_name_H-M   'P 1'
#
loop_
_entity.id
_entity.type
_entity.pdbx_description
1 polymer ?
#
loop_
_entity_poly.entity_id
_entity_poly.type
_entity_poly.pdbx_seq_one_letter_code
_entity_poly.pdbx_strand_id
1 'polypeptide(L)'
;MMDKKGLDLSDTVWTRLDRKAGAIVELTMRQLRHRISTWVVLGVGALLMALLLSFYVDSVRESFEPIDNDGDSEDNDGDGYPMGQERKYGTPDWDPNVFPGASVFIPESDIDWNDAERSFSANKS
;
A
#
# COMPACT_ATOMS: atom_id res chain seq x y z
N MET A 1 -35.30 -66.34 3.69
CA MET A 1 -36.42 -65.38 3.69
C MET A 1 -35.78 -64.01 3.83
N MET A 2 -35.63 -63.25 2.74
CA MET A 2 -35.09 -61.88 2.79
C MET A 2 -36.04 -60.97 3.58
N ASP A 3 -35.49 -60.09 4.42
CA ASP A 3 -36.22 -58.96 4.99
C ASP A 3 -36.89 -58.17 3.84
N LYS A 4 -38.21 -58.02 3.92
CA LYS A 4 -39.06 -57.33 2.93
C LYS A 4 -38.69 -55.85 2.73
N LYS A 5 -37.89 -55.27 3.62
CA LYS A 5 -37.42 -53.88 3.58
C LYS A 5 -35.95 -53.72 3.19
N GLY A 6 -35.18 -54.81 3.04
CA GLY A 6 -33.77 -54.74 2.63
C GLY A 6 -32.83 -53.99 3.61
N LEU A 7 -33.24 -53.85 4.87
CA LEU A 7 -32.53 -53.08 5.89
C LEU A 7 -31.24 -53.78 6.31
N ASP A 8 -31.25 -55.11 6.41
CA ASP A 8 -30.08 -55.91 6.77
C ASP A 8 -28.93 -55.79 5.76
N LEU A 9 -29.23 -55.77 4.46
CA LEU A 9 -28.23 -55.49 3.43
C LEU A 9 -27.73 -54.04 3.51
N SER A 10 -28.64 -53.09 3.75
CA SER A 10 -28.30 -51.67 3.83
C SER A 10 -27.34 -51.41 4.99
N ASP A 11 -27.66 -51.89 6.19
CA ASP A 11 -26.80 -51.73 7.38
C ASP A 11 -25.43 -52.39 7.19
N THR A 12 -25.39 -53.59 6.60
CA THR A 12 -24.13 -54.28 6.35
C THR A 12 -23.27 -53.58 5.29
N VAL A 13 -23.90 -53.02 4.25
CA VAL A 13 -23.22 -52.27 3.19
C VAL A 13 -22.70 -50.94 3.75
N TRP A 14 -23.53 -50.17 4.45
CA TRP A 14 -23.15 -48.87 5.02
C TRP A 14 -22.00 -49.00 6.02
N THR A 15 -22.05 -50.00 6.91
CA THR A 15 -20.98 -50.22 7.90
C THR A 15 -19.65 -50.61 7.24
N ARG A 16 -19.69 -51.41 6.15
CA ARG A 16 -18.50 -51.76 5.38
C ARG A 16 -17.96 -50.58 4.57
N LEU A 17 -18.84 -49.71 4.08
CA LEU A 17 -18.47 -48.53 3.29
C LEU A 17 -17.78 -47.49 4.18
N ASP A 18 -18.31 -47.23 5.38
CA ASP A 18 -17.72 -46.30 6.35
C ASP A 18 -16.31 -46.73 6.78
N ARG A 19 -16.12 -48.01 7.11
CA ARG A 19 -14.80 -48.55 7.47
C ARG A 19 -13.77 -48.44 6.34
N LYS A 20 -14.21 -48.65 5.09
CA LYS A 20 -13.37 -48.48 3.90
C LYS A 20 -13.06 -47.01 3.64
N ALA A 21 -14.05 -46.14 3.75
CA ALA A 21 -13.88 -44.71 3.60
C ALA A 21 -12.87 -44.17 4.64
N GLY A 22 -12.99 -44.57 5.91
CA GLY A 22 -12.03 -44.23 6.96
C GLY A 22 -10.60 -44.67 6.63
N ALA A 23 -10.40 -45.90 6.15
CA ALA A 23 -9.08 -46.40 5.76
C ALA A 23 -8.47 -45.60 4.59
N ILE A 24 -9.29 -45.20 3.61
CA ILE A 24 -8.85 -44.38 2.47
C ILE A 24 -8.50 -42.96 2.94
N VAL A 25 -9.29 -42.38 3.85
CA VAL A 25 -9.02 -41.05 4.44
C VAL A 25 -7.72 -41.07 5.24
N GLU A 26 -7.49 -42.10 6.06
CA GLU A 26 -6.23 -42.23 6.81
C GLU A 26 -5.03 -42.39 5.87
N LEU A 27 -5.14 -43.23 4.84
CA LEU A 27 -4.08 -43.42 3.83
C LEU A 27 -3.79 -42.11 3.08
N THR A 28 -4.83 -41.39 2.65
CA THR A 28 -4.68 -40.14 1.90
C THR A 28 -4.10 -39.02 2.75
N MET A 29 -4.50 -38.85 4.01
CA MET A 29 -3.88 -37.90 4.93
C MET A 29 -2.39 -38.22 5.17
N ARG A 30 -2.04 -39.51 5.30
CA ARG A 30 -0.65 -39.95 5.47
C ARG A 30 0.19 -39.67 4.22
N GLN A 31 -0.38 -39.82 3.03
CA GLN A 31 0.26 -39.49 1.75
C GLN A 31 0.40 -37.98 1.54
N LEU A 32 -0.56 -37.17 2.00
CA LEU A 32 -0.48 -35.71 1.88
C LEU A 32 0.60 -35.12 2.81
N ARG A 33 0.75 -35.68 4.02
CA ARG A 33 1.70 -35.20 5.03
C ARG A 33 3.17 -35.22 4.57
N HIS A 34 3.53 -36.12 3.65
CA HIS A 34 4.92 -36.30 3.21
C HIS A 34 5.25 -35.63 1.87
N ARG A 35 4.30 -35.01 1.18
CA ARG A 35 4.58 -34.31 -0.08
C ARG A 35 4.72 -32.82 0.20
N ILE A 36 5.96 -32.33 0.19
CA ILE A 36 6.19 -30.89 0.02
C ILE A 36 5.47 -30.51 -1.29
N SER A 37 4.45 -29.68 -1.17
CA SER A 37 3.64 -29.26 -2.31
C SER A 37 4.52 -28.46 -3.26
N THR A 38 4.49 -28.80 -4.55
CA THR A 38 5.17 -28.04 -5.60
C THR A 38 4.77 -26.55 -5.56
N TRP A 39 3.55 -26.24 -5.11
CA TRP A 39 3.06 -24.88 -4.91
C TRP A 39 3.76 -24.14 -3.77
N VAL A 40 4.14 -24.85 -2.71
CA VAL A 40 4.91 -24.26 -1.60
C VAL A 40 6.31 -23.92 -2.08
N VAL A 41 6.96 -24.82 -2.83
CA VAL A 41 8.28 -24.56 -3.42
C VAL A 41 8.23 -23.40 -4.40
N LEU A 42 7.22 -23.36 -5.29
CA LEU A 42 7.01 -22.23 -6.19
C LEU A 42 6.76 -20.93 -5.44
N GLY A 43 5.94 -20.95 -4.39
CA GLY A 43 5.64 -19.76 -3.57
C GLY A 43 6.88 -19.21 -2.87
N VAL A 44 7.67 -20.08 -2.23
CA VAL A 44 8.93 -19.69 -1.58
C VAL A 44 9.93 -19.17 -2.62
N GLY A 45 10.04 -19.84 -3.77
CA GLY A 45 10.91 -19.40 -4.86
C GLY A 45 10.51 -18.03 -5.41
N ALA A 46 9.22 -17.79 -5.66
CA ALA A 46 8.72 -16.50 -6.12
C ALA A 46 8.96 -15.39 -5.08
N LEU A 47 8.79 -15.68 -3.79
CA LEU A 47 9.10 -14.74 -2.70
C LEU A 47 10.58 -14.37 -2.67
N LEU A 48 11.49 -15.35 -2.80
CA LEU A 48 12.92 -15.09 -2.86
C LEU A 48 13.31 -14.27 -4.09
N MET A 49 12.70 -14.55 -5.25
CA MET A 49 12.91 -13.77 -6.47
C MET A 49 12.40 -12.34 -6.33
N ALA A 50 11.23 -12.13 -5.70
CA ALA A 50 10.70 -10.80 -5.42
C ALA A 50 11.60 -10.01 -4.47
N LEU A 51 12.13 -10.65 -3.41
CA LEU A 51 13.08 -10.03 -2.49
C LEU A 51 14.37 -9.58 -3.21
N LEU A 52 14.94 -10.46 -4.03
CA LEU A 52 16.11 -10.15 -4.86
C LEU A 52 15.83 -8.99 -5.83
N LEU A 53 14.66 -9.00 -6.47
CA LEU A 53 14.24 -7.93 -7.37
C LEU A 53 14.15 -6.58 -6.65
N SER A 54 13.66 -6.54 -5.42
CA SER A 54 13.59 -5.29 -4.63
C SER A 54 14.98 -4.69 -4.43
N PHE A 55 15.97 -5.48 -4.01
CA PHE A 55 17.34 -5.00 -3.86
C PHE A 55 17.95 -4.54 -5.18
N TYR A 56 17.64 -5.24 -6.28
CA TYR A 56 18.11 -4.86 -7.61
C TYR A 56 17.52 -3.52 -8.06
N VAL A 57 16.20 -3.32 -7.88
CA VAL A 57 15.55 -2.05 -8.22
C VAL A 57 16.13 -0.91 -7.41
N ASP A 58 16.37 -1.14 -6.11
CA ASP A 58 16.99 -0.16 -5.23
C ASP A 58 18.39 0.25 -5.72
N SER A 59 19.26 -0.74 -6.06
CA SER A 59 20.61 -0.44 -6.56
C SER A 59 20.61 0.26 -7.92
N VAL A 60 19.66 -0.06 -8.80
CA VAL A 60 19.55 0.59 -10.11
C VAL A 60 19.06 2.03 -9.98
N ARG A 61 18.15 2.31 -9.05
CA ARG A 61 17.67 3.68 -8.78
C ARG A 61 18.79 4.59 -8.30
N GLU A 62 19.72 4.09 -7.51
CA GLU A 62 20.88 4.88 -7.06
C GLU A 62 21.81 5.28 -8.22
N SER A 63 21.78 4.52 -9.33
CA SER A 63 22.69 4.73 -10.47
C SER A 63 22.20 5.76 -11.49
N PHE A 64 20.92 6.16 -11.44
CA PHE A 64 20.32 7.06 -12.41
C PHE A 64 19.50 8.14 -11.70
N GLU A 65 19.88 9.40 -11.91
CA GLU A 65 19.02 10.53 -11.59
C GLU A 65 17.73 10.41 -12.41
N PRO A 66 16.54 10.39 -11.78
CA PRO A 66 15.28 10.35 -12.50
C PRO A 66 15.19 11.60 -13.39
N ILE A 67 15.19 11.40 -14.71
CA ILE A 67 14.96 12.50 -15.67
C ILE A 67 13.45 12.77 -15.64
N ASP A 68 13.06 13.90 -15.07
CA ASP A 68 11.71 14.46 -15.18
C ASP A 68 11.42 14.79 -16.65
N ASN A 69 10.31 14.29 -17.20
CA ASN A 69 9.94 14.46 -18.61
C ASN A 69 8.62 15.22 -18.80
N ASP A 70 7.98 15.66 -17.72
CA ASP A 70 6.82 16.55 -17.70
C ASP A 70 7.11 17.88 -17.00
N GLY A 71 8.30 18.03 -16.41
CA GLY A 71 8.81 19.29 -15.86
C GLY A 71 7.95 19.79 -14.70
N ASP A 72 7.44 18.86 -13.92
CA ASP A 72 6.52 19.09 -12.81
C ASP A 72 7.03 18.49 -11.49
N SER A 73 8.21 17.89 -11.50
CA SER A 73 8.91 17.35 -10.33
C SER A 73 10.06 18.23 -9.85
N GLU A 74 10.36 19.33 -10.55
CA GLU A 74 11.30 20.36 -10.09
C GLU A 74 10.69 21.15 -8.91
N ASP A 75 11.50 21.41 -7.89
CA ASP A 75 11.19 22.28 -6.74
C ASP A 75 12.22 23.40 -6.76
N ASN A 76 11.84 24.54 -7.34
CA ASN A 76 12.77 25.61 -7.70
C ASN A 76 13.01 26.58 -6.53
N ASP A 77 12.13 26.61 -5.53
CA ASP A 77 12.29 27.43 -4.33
C ASP A 77 12.66 26.65 -3.06
N GLY A 78 12.55 25.32 -3.08
CA GLY A 78 13.03 24.41 -2.04
C GLY A 78 12.08 24.31 -0.84
N ASP A 79 10.80 24.61 -1.01
CA ASP A 79 9.80 24.53 0.05
C ASP A 79 9.25 23.10 0.28
N GLY A 80 9.66 22.15 -0.57
CA GLY A 80 9.28 20.75 -0.51
C GLY A 80 8.02 20.39 -1.32
N TYR A 81 7.49 21.32 -2.12
CA TYR A 81 6.38 21.10 -3.04
C TYR A 81 6.85 21.24 -4.49
N PRO A 82 6.89 20.14 -5.28
CA PRO A 82 7.28 20.23 -6.68
C PRO A 82 6.28 21.02 -7.53
N MET A 83 6.75 21.62 -8.62
CA MET A 83 6.01 22.50 -9.53
C MET A 83 4.65 21.92 -9.99
N GLY A 84 4.54 20.61 -10.17
CA GLY A 84 3.29 19.92 -10.53
C GLY A 84 2.26 19.96 -9.41
N GLN A 85 2.71 19.82 -8.17
CA GLN A 85 1.87 19.97 -6.99
C GLN A 85 1.45 21.43 -6.81
N GLU A 86 2.35 22.37 -7.02
CA GLU A 86 2.08 23.78 -6.91
C GLU A 86 1.13 24.32 -7.98
N ARG A 87 1.30 23.91 -9.24
CA ARG A 87 0.35 24.18 -10.34
C ARG A 87 -1.05 23.70 -10.01
N LYS A 88 -1.19 22.57 -9.32
CA LYS A 88 -2.48 22.01 -8.91
C LYS A 88 -3.15 22.84 -7.81
N TYR A 89 -2.38 23.38 -6.88
CA TYR A 89 -2.89 24.17 -5.76
C TYR A 89 -2.88 25.69 -6.01
N GLY A 90 -2.32 26.13 -7.13
CA GLY A 90 -2.23 27.53 -7.52
C GLY A 90 -1.16 28.32 -6.76
N THR A 91 -0.13 27.64 -6.29
CA THR A 91 1.02 28.26 -5.61
C THR A 91 2.18 28.53 -6.59
N PRO A 92 3.02 29.54 -6.31
CA PRO A 92 4.18 29.87 -7.14
C PRO A 92 5.47 29.13 -6.75
N ASP A 93 6.09 28.45 -7.73
CA ASP A 93 7.40 27.74 -7.64
C ASP A 93 8.63 28.67 -7.65
N TRP A 94 8.50 29.82 -7.01
CA TRP A 94 9.58 30.81 -6.88
C TRP A 94 9.57 31.53 -5.54
N ASP A 95 8.56 31.31 -4.69
CA ASP A 95 8.47 31.90 -3.37
C ASP A 95 8.27 30.80 -2.31
N PRO A 96 9.33 30.44 -1.57
CA PRO A 96 9.30 29.32 -0.65
C PRO A 96 8.41 29.55 0.58
N ASN A 97 7.81 30.74 0.70
CA ASN A 97 6.85 31.06 1.75
C ASN A 97 5.39 30.81 1.34
N VAL A 98 5.15 30.48 0.07
CA VAL A 98 3.81 30.37 -0.52
C VAL A 98 3.56 28.93 -0.99
N PHE A 99 3.51 28.00 -0.06
CA PHE A 99 3.19 26.59 -0.34
C PHE A 99 1.73 26.23 -0.04
N PRO A 100 1.24 25.08 -0.54
CA PRO A 100 -0.04 24.52 -0.14
C PRO A 100 -0.15 24.35 1.38
N GLY A 101 -1.02 25.14 2.02
CA GLY A 101 -1.21 25.13 3.48
C GLY A 101 -0.35 26.13 4.25
N ALA A 102 0.44 26.97 3.56
CA ALA A 102 1.10 28.12 4.18
C ALA A 102 0.06 29.05 4.83
N SER A 103 0.42 29.61 5.98
CA SER A 103 -0.42 30.63 6.62
C SER A 103 -0.41 31.89 5.76
N VAL A 104 -1.57 32.26 5.23
CA VAL A 104 -1.73 33.50 4.46
C VAL A 104 -1.45 34.69 5.39
N PHE A 105 -0.33 35.38 5.18
CA PHE A 105 -0.13 36.69 5.77
C PHE A 105 -0.99 37.69 5.00
N ILE A 106 -2.05 38.21 5.64
CA ILE A 106 -2.83 39.31 5.08
C ILE A 106 -2.15 40.60 5.55
N PRO A 107 -1.46 41.35 4.66
CA PRO A 107 -0.92 42.64 5.01
C PRO A 107 -2.09 43.60 5.29
N GLU A 108 -2.34 43.91 6.57
CA GLU A 108 -3.41 44.81 7.00
C GLU A 108 -3.10 46.28 6.60
N SER A 109 -1.81 46.62 6.46
CA SER A 109 -1.30 47.86 5.85
C SER A 109 0.23 47.94 6.01
N ASP A 110 0.91 48.67 5.12
CA ASP A 110 2.30 49.08 5.30
C ASP A 110 2.38 50.51 5.87
N ILE A 111 3.39 50.79 6.70
CA ILE A 111 3.71 52.16 7.14
C ILE A 111 4.65 52.76 6.09
N ASP A 112 4.10 53.57 5.19
CA ASP A 112 4.89 54.33 4.22
C ASP A 112 5.09 55.79 4.67
N TRP A 113 5.92 56.54 3.94
CA TRP A 113 6.27 57.93 4.31
C TRP A 113 5.09 58.92 4.20
N ASN A 114 3.99 58.52 3.55
CA ASN A 114 2.77 59.31 3.41
C ASN A 114 1.61 58.72 4.22
N ASP A 115 1.89 57.79 5.14
CA ASP A 115 0.89 57.21 6.02
C ASP A 115 0.38 58.30 6.97
N ALA A 116 -0.93 58.54 6.96
CA ALA A 116 -1.55 59.56 7.81
C ALA A 116 -1.31 59.21 9.28
N GLU A 117 -0.96 60.19 10.12
CA GLU A 117 -0.67 59.97 11.54
C GLU A 117 -1.76 59.13 12.23
N ARG A 118 -1.45 57.85 12.50
CA ARG A 118 -2.39 56.95 13.18
C ARG A 118 -2.29 57.18 14.69
N SER A 119 -3.10 58.09 15.22
CA SER A 119 -3.23 58.28 16.66
C SER A 119 -4.07 57.15 17.28
N PHE A 120 -3.45 55.99 17.56
CA PHE A 120 -4.10 54.96 18.39
C PHE A 120 -3.61 55.04 19.83
N SER A 121 -4.46 55.57 20.71
CA SER A 121 -4.24 55.56 22.17
C SER A 121 -5.14 54.50 22.79
N ALA A 122 -4.63 53.29 22.93
CA ALA A 122 -5.15 52.33 23.91
C ALA A 122 -3.99 51.48 24.45
N ASN A 123 -4.07 51.17 25.74
CA ASN A 123 -3.09 50.32 26.41
C ASN A 123 -3.32 48.87 25.97
N LYS A 124 -2.31 48.23 25.36
CA LYS A 124 -2.39 46.78 25.08
C LYS A 124 -2.32 46.04 26.41
N SER A 125 -3.38 45.30 26.74
CA SER A 125 -3.40 44.34 27.85
C SER A 125 -2.56 43.11 27.55
#